data_AF-A0A352T0Y5-F1
#
_entry.id   AF-A0A352T0Y5-F1
#
_cell.length_a   1.000
_cell.length_b   1.000
_cell.length_c   1.000
_cell.angle_alpha   90.00
_cell.angle_beta   90.00
_cell.angle_gamma   90.00
#
_symmetry.space_group_name_H-M   'P 1'
#
loop_
_entity.id
_entity.type
_entity.pdbx_description
1 polymer ?
#
loop_
_entity_poly.entity_id
_entity_poly.type
_entity_poly.pdbx_seq_one_letter_code
_entity_poly.pdbx_strand_id
1 'polypeptide(L)'
;MIIAIDGPSGAGKSTVAKLLSKKLNFEYIDTGAMYRALALKARMCSIEICAENESEIDKMLKTTSVDYSDSCIYLDNVKIGR
;
A
#
# COMPACT_ATOMS: atom_id res chain seq x y z
N MET A 1 -3.59 -0.84 20.12
CA MET A 1 -2.14 -0.56 20.17
C MET A 1 -1.61 -0.60 18.74
N ILE A 2 -0.84 0.39 18.31
CA ILE A 2 -0.28 0.50 16.94
C ILE A 2 1.24 0.50 17.05
N ILE A 3 1.93 -0.24 16.17
CA ILE A 3 3.40 -0.30 16.11
C ILE A 3 3.83 0.08 14.69
N ALA A 4 4.63 1.14 14.57
CA ALA A 4 5.30 1.53 13.33
C ALA A 4 6.75 1.03 13.34
N ILE A 5 7.26 0.53 12.20
CA ILE A 5 8.62 -0.01 12.06
C ILE A 5 9.28 0.62 10.83
N ASP A 6 10.14 1.61 11.06
CA ASP A 6 10.84 2.37 10.02
C ASP A 6 12.34 2.09 9.97
N GLY A 7 12.96 2.39 8.82
CA GLY A 7 14.40 2.21 8.59
C GLY A 7 14.73 2.00 7.11
N PRO A 8 16.01 1.88 6.74
CA PRO A 8 16.45 1.83 5.35
C PRO A 8 15.99 0.56 4.60
N SER A 9 15.98 0.61 3.27
CA SER A 9 15.69 -0.56 2.45
C SER A 9 16.68 -1.70 2.73
N GLY A 10 16.24 -2.95 2.66
CA GLY A 10 17.08 -4.13 2.93
C GLY A 10 17.35 -4.44 4.41
N ALA A 11 16.94 -3.59 5.36
CA ALA A 11 17.18 -3.83 6.80
C ALA A 11 16.33 -4.96 7.44
N GLY A 12 15.56 -5.72 6.65
CA GLY A 12 14.74 -6.84 7.16
C GLY A 12 13.45 -6.44 7.89
N LYS A 13 13.04 -5.15 7.81
CA LYS A 13 11.86 -4.62 8.52
C LYS A 13 10.58 -5.43 8.30
N SER A 14 10.24 -5.73 7.05
CA SER A 14 9.03 -6.52 6.74
C SER A 14 9.10 -7.94 7.32
N THR A 15 10.29 -8.53 7.39
CA THR A 15 10.49 -9.85 8.00
C THR A 15 10.25 -9.79 9.51
N VAL A 16 10.87 -8.82 10.19
CA VAL A 16 10.69 -8.62 11.65
C VAL A 16 9.25 -8.27 11.99
N ALA A 17 8.63 -7.36 11.24
CA ALA A 17 7.25 -6.94 11.42
C ALA A 17 6.27 -8.11 11.31
N LYS A 18 6.43 -8.98 10.29
CA LYS A 18 5.62 -10.20 10.11
C LYS A 18 5.82 -11.22 11.23
N LEU A 19 7.02 -11.36 11.77
CA LEU A 19 7.29 -12.25 12.90
C LEU A 19 6.70 -11.70 14.20
N LEU A 20 6.84 -10.40 14.43
CA LEU A 20 6.31 -9.71 15.61
C LEU A 20 4.78 -9.74 15.62
N SER A 21 4.15 -9.50 14.47
CA SER A 21 2.69 -9.49 14.36
C SER A 21 2.09 -10.85 14.75
N LYS A 22 2.71 -11.96 14.32
CA LYS A 22 2.31 -13.32 14.72
C LYS A 22 2.45 -13.55 16.22
N LYS A 23 3.54 -13.08 16.83
CA LYS A 23 3.79 -13.25 18.28
C LYS A 23 2.82 -12.44 19.15
N LEU A 24 2.43 -11.26 18.68
CA LEU A 24 1.55 -10.35 19.41
C LEU A 24 0.07 -10.50 19.02
N ASN A 25 -0.24 -11.38 18.06
CA ASN A 25 -1.56 -11.50 17.44
C ASN A 25 -2.07 -10.17 16.86
N PHE A 26 -1.18 -9.45 16.16
CA PHE A 26 -1.45 -8.17 15.50
C PHE A 26 -1.67 -8.39 14.02
N GLU A 27 -2.54 -7.55 13.44
CA GLU A 27 -2.59 -7.40 12.00
C GLU A 27 -1.30 -6.74 11.50
N TYR A 28 -0.72 -7.33 10.45
CA TYR A 28 0.43 -6.77 9.75
C TYR A 28 -0.06 -6.00 8.53
N ILE A 29 0.40 -4.77 8.33
CA ILE A 29 0.07 -3.94 7.18
C ILE A 29 1.38 -3.57 6.45
N ASP A 30 1.46 -3.88 5.16
CA ASP A 30 2.58 -3.47 4.28
C ASP A 30 2.20 -2.19 3.53
N THR A 31 2.53 -1.04 4.10
CA THR A 31 2.29 0.27 3.46
C THR A 31 3.01 0.41 2.12
N GLY A 32 4.16 -0.25 1.95
CA GLY A 32 4.88 -0.26 0.67
C GLY A 32 4.08 -0.96 -0.43
N ALA A 33 3.35 -2.03 -0.11
CA ALA A 33 2.44 -2.68 -1.04
C ALA A 33 1.27 -1.77 -1.42
N MET A 34 0.74 -0.97 -0.48
CA MET A 34 -0.33 0.01 -0.75
C MET A 34 0.13 1.10 -1.73
N TYR A 35 1.32 1.68 -1.51
CA TYR A 35 1.88 2.66 -2.46
C TYR A 35 2.07 2.08 -3.86
N ARG A 36 2.55 0.83 -3.97
CA ARG A 36 2.68 0.16 -5.27
C ARG A 36 1.33 -0.13 -5.94
N ALA A 37 0.30 -0.44 -5.15
CA ALA A 37 -1.04 -0.62 -5.67
C ALA A 37 -1.58 0.67 -6.30
N LEU A 38 -1.40 1.82 -5.64
CA LEU A 38 -1.77 3.12 -6.22
C LEU A 38 -0.96 3.47 -7.47
N ALA A 39 0.34 3.15 -7.49
CA ALA A 39 1.14 3.32 -8.71
C ALA A 39 0.64 2.45 -9.87
N LEU A 40 0.17 1.22 -9.58
CA LEU A 40 -0.49 0.38 -10.58
C LEU A 40 -1.80 1.01 -11.07
N LYS A 41 -2.61 1.58 -10.17
CA LYS A 41 -3.84 2.30 -10.54
C LYS A 41 -3.55 3.45 -11.50
N ALA A 42 -2.54 4.26 -11.22
CA ALA A 42 -2.11 5.33 -12.12
C ALA A 42 -1.77 4.79 -13.52
N ARG A 43 -0.99 3.70 -13.58
CA ARG A 43 -0.69 3.01 -14.86
C ARG A 43 -1.94 2.48 -15.57
N MET A 44 -2.90 1.91 -14.85
CA MET A 44 -4.16 1.43 -15.43
C MET A 44 -5.01 2.58 -16.00
N CYS A 45 -4.96 3.75 -15.37
CA CYS A 45 -5.60 4.97 -15.84
C CYS A 45 -4.79 5.72 -16.90
N SER A 46 -3.62 5.19 -17.32
CA SER A 46 -2.68 5.84 -18.25
C SER A 46 -2.20 7.22 -17.76
N ILE A 47 -2.12 7.41 -16.44
CA ILE A 47 -1.61 8.62 -15.79
C ILE A 47 -0.12 8.40 -15.51
N GLU A 48 0.73 9.24 -16.08
CA GLU A 48 2.16 9.27 -15.75
C GLU A 48 2.37 9.96 -14.39
N ILE A 49 3.19 9.36 -13.52
CA ILE A 49 3.49 9.89 -12.19
C ILE A 49 4.62 10.93 -12.33
N CYS A 50 4.23 12.18 -12.55
CA CYS A 50 5.13 13.33 -12.64
C CYS A 50 4.47 14.59 -12.07
N ALA A 51 5.25 15.65 -11.87
CA ALA A 51 4.77 16.90 -11.26
C ALA A 51 3.71 17.61 -12.13
N GLU A 52 3.81 17.47 -13.44
CA GLU A 52 2.89 18.08 -14.41
C GLU A 52 1.48 17.48 -14.32
N ASN A 53 1.35 16.23 -13.89
CA ASN A 53 0.07 15.51 -13.79
C ASN A 53 -0.51 15.52 -12.36
N GLU A 54 -0.05 16.39 -11.46
CA GLU A 54 -0.51 16.43 -10.07
C GLU A 54 -2.05 16.52 -9.95
N SER A 55 -2.70 17.33 -10.81
CA SER A 55 -4.16 17.46 -10.80
C SER A 55 -4.89 16.17 -11.20
N GLU A 56 -4.33 15.40 -12.13
CA GLU A 56 -4.93 14.13 -12.57
C GLU A 56 -4.74 13.05 -11.50
N ILE A 57 -3.56 13.02 -10.87
CA ILE A 57 -3.27 12.13 -9.74
C ILE A 57 -4.22 12.44 -8.57
N ASP A 58 -4.42 13.71 -8.22
CA ASP A 58 -5.35 14.10 -7.15
C ASP A 58 -6.80 13.65 -7.45
N LYS A 59 -7.27 13.82 -8.69
CA LYS A 59 -8.59 13.33 -9.11
C LYS A 59 -8.68 11.81 -9.00
N MET A 60 -7.67 11.09 -9.49
CA MET A 60 -7.61 9.63 -9.40
C MET A 60 -7.69 9.17 -7.95
N LEU A 61 -6.88 9.75 -7.06
CA LEU A 61 -6.83 9.42 -5.64
C LEU A 61 -8.18 9.66 -4.94
N LYS A 62 -8.87 10.76 -5.24
CA LYS A 62 -10.21 11.07 -4.70
C LYS A 62 -11.28 10.06 -5.12
N THR A 63 -11.10 9.41 -6.27
CA THR A 63 -12.04 8.42 -6.81
C THR A 63 -11.64 6.97 -6.57
N THR A 64 -10.47 6.72 -5.99
CA THR A 64 -9.95 5.37 -5.75
C THR A 64 -10.26 4.93 -4.32
N SER A 65 -10.98 3.83 -4.14
CA SER A 65 -11.10 3.17 -2.83
C SER A 65 -9.88 2.28 -2.59
N VAL A 66 -9.28 2.37 -1.40
CA VAL A 66 -8.19 1.48 -0.98
C VAL A 66 -8.61 0.78 0.29
N ASP A 67 -8.78 -0.54 0.20
CA ASP A 67 -9.16 -1.38 1.32
C ASP A 67 -8.10 -2.45 1.59
N TYR A 68 -7.96 -2.81 2.87
CA TYR A 68 -7.07 -3.88 3.32
C TYR A 68 -7.89 -4.89 4.11
N SER A 69 -7.92 -6.13 3.64
CA SER A 69 -8.61 -7.23 4.30
C SER A 69 -7.93 -8.55 3.98
N ASP A 70 -7.93 -9.49 4.93
CA ASP A 70 -7.34 -10.82 4.78
C ASP A 70 -5.89 -10.80 4.26
N SER A 71 -5.10 -9.85 4.74
CA SER A 71 -3.73 -9.60 4.26
C SER A 71 -3.63 -9.33 2.76
N CYS A 72 -4.67 -8.76 2.16
CA CYS A 72 -4.75 -8.44 0.74
C CYS A 72 -5.18 -6.97 0.56
N ILE A 73 -4.65 -6.34 -0.50
CA ILE A 73 -5.03 -4.98 -0.88
C ILE A 73 -6.08 -5.05 -1.99
N TYR A 74 -7.13 -4.25 -1.82
CA TYR A 74 -8.20 -4.05 -2.78
C TYR A 74 -8.18 -2.60 -3.26
N LEU A 75 -8.27 -2.42 -4.58
CA LEU A 75 -8.50 -1.13 -5.21
C LEU A 75 -9.85 -1.17 -5.89
N ASP A 76 -10.76 -0.26 -5.54
CA ASP A 76 -12.12 -0.21 -6.09
C ASP A 76 -12.85 -1.56 -5.99
N ASN A 77 -12.72 -2.22 -4.84
CA ASN A 77 -13.22 -3.57 -4.54
C ASN A 77 -12.58 -4.71 -5.36
N VAL A 78 -11.54 -4.43 -6.16
CA VAL A 78 -10.79 -5.43 -6.92
C VAL A 78 -9.52 -5.80 -6.17
N LYS A 79 -9.31 -7.09 -5.93
CA LYS A 79 -8.08 -7.60 -5.30
C LYS A 79 -6.88 -7.43 -6.23
N ILE A 80 -5.85 -6.73 -5.76
CA ILE A 80 -4.64 -6.42 -6.55
C ILE A 80 -3.40 -7.21 -6.09
N GLY A 81 -3.33 -7.60 -4.81
CA GLY A 81 -2.16 -8.29 -4.28
C GLY A 81 -2.30 -8.76 -2.84
N ARG A 82 -1.20 -9.33 -2.33
CA ARG A 82 -0.97 -9.77 -0.95
C ARG A 82 0.18 -8.99 -0.34
#